data_AF-A0A1W9VTW7-F1
#
_entry.id   AF-A0A1W9VTW7-F1
#
_cell.length_a   1.000
_cell.length_b   1.000
_cell.length_c   1.000
_cell.angle_alpha   90.00
_cell.angle_beta   90.00
_cell.angle_gamma   90.00
#
_symmetry.space_group_name_H-M   'P 1'
#
loop_
_entity.id
_entity.type
_entity.pdbx_description
1 polymer ?
#
loop_
_entity_poly.entity_id
_entity_poly.type
_entity_poly.pdbx_seq_one_letter_code
_entity_poly.pdbx_strand_id
1 'polypeptide(L)'
;MKRLLFLAVILASLMLSGCIQYGITVDVNKDGSGEIKEKMELSAQLINILAATSSSDEFETLFEEEKYEGTGSKYGEDVTFKSFKKVENEGKTGFEVVYSFKSIDEVVISEDIFEDTIETLSPKDSEEEVDTKENKIDFDKSYSFKFDKSLLKRKLTINNGFSKTLKKIKKEIESEKDDIGKAIEQVEAIDKDNSQQIAMAKMFLQGMKFYLHINVDGEIKKSNIDTKDNKIVLFEIDMSKLLEEEGLLKKLIQDDSKDIIDILSNDKSNSGIKFQRLEQIEITF
;
A
#
# COMPACT_ATOMS: atom_id res chain seq x y z
N MET A 1 -22.15 -8.38 35.09
CA MET A 1 -22.23 -8.27 33.62
C MET A 1 -21.61 -6.98 33.07
N LYS A 2 -22.00 -5.77 33.50
CA LYS A 2 -21.39 -4.51 32.99
C LYS A 2 -19.86 -4.42 33.18
N ARG A 3 -19.30 -4.90 34.29
CA ARG A 3 -17.84 -4.93 34.54
C ARG A 3 -17.08 -5.96 33.68
N LEU A 4 -17.71 -7.11 33.38
CA LEU A 4 -17.16 -8.14 32.48
C LEU A 4 -17.21 -7.68 31.02
N LEU A 5 -18.27 -6.96 30.64
CA LEU A 5 -18.42 -6.36 29.31
C LEU A 5 -17.40 -5.23 29.09
N PHE A 6 -17.14 -4.40 30.11
CA PHE A 6 -16.11 -3.36 30.05
C PHE A 6 -14.69 -3.93 29.94
N LEU A 7 -14.39 -5.02 30.65
CA LEU A 7 -13.10 -5.71 30.57
C LEU A 7 -12.91 -6.40 29.21
N ALA A 8 -13.97 -6.98 28.64
CA ALA A 8 -13.94 -7.56 27.30
C ALA A 8 -13.74 -6.50 26.20
N VAL A 9 -14.31 -5.30 26.36
CA VAL A 9 -14.12 -4.17 25.43
C VAL A 9 -12.69 -3.61 25.52
N ILE A 10 -12.10 -3.51 26.72
CA ILE A 10 -10.71 -3.08 26.90
C ILE A 10 -9.73 -4.14 26.37
N LEU A 11 -9.99 -5.43 26.64
CA LEU A 11 -9.16 -6.53 26.14
C LEU A 11 -9.27 -6.69 24.61
N ALA A 12 -10.45 -6.47 24.04
CA ALA A 12 -10.63 -6.40 22.59
C ALA A 12 -9.89 -5.20 21.98
N SER A 13 -9.91 -4.03 22.64
CA SER A 13 -9.21 -2.84 22.17
C SER A 13 -7.68 -3.00 22.11
N LEU A 14 -7.10 -3.85 22.96
CA LEU A 14 -5.66 -4.15 22.97
C LEU A 14 -5.24 -5.11 21.85
N MET A 15 -6.19 -5.80 21.19
CA MET A 15 -5.91 -6.73 20.09
C MET A 15 -6.10 -6.13 18.69
N LEU A 16 -6.45 -4.83 18.61
CA LEU A 16 -6.62 -4.12 17.34
C LEU A 16 -5.40 -3.25 16.95
N SER A 17 -4.30 -3.27 17.70
CA SER A 17 -3.08 -2.59 17.30
C SER A 17 -2.40 -3.40 16.19
N GLY A 18 -2.72 -3.10 14.94
CA GLY A 18 -2.08 -3.73 13.79
C GLY A 18 -0.57 -3.61 13.82
N CYS A 19 0.11 -4.64 13.29
CA CYS A 19 1.56 -4.76 13.36
C CYS A 19 2.28 -3.68 12.53
N ILE A 20 1.73 -3.31 11.37
CA ILE A 20 2.33 -2.38 10.40
C ILE A 20 1.24 -1.48 9.82
N GLN A 21 1.48 -0.18 9.76
CA GLN A 21 0.70 0.73 8.91
C GLN A 21 1.65 1.54 8.08
N TYR A 22 1.52 1.45 6.77
CA TYR A 22 2.31 2.23 5.83
C TYR A 22 1.38 2.95 4.85
N GLY A 23 1.71 4.18 4.48
CA GLY A 23 0.99 4.80 3.39
C GLY A 23 1.51 6.15 2.97
N ILE A 24 1.14 6.49 1.74
CA ILE A 24 1.51 7.72 1.07
C ILE A 24 0.25 8.55 0.89
N THR A 25 0.33 9.83 1.24
CA THR A 25 -0.71 10.82 0.99
C THR A 25 -0.13 11.95 0.17
N VAL A 26 -0.73 12.24 -0.99
CA VAL A 26 -0.35 13.39 -1.81
C VAL A 26 -1.39 14.48 -1.63
N ASP A 27 -0.99 15.59 -1.03
CA ASP A 27 -1.84 16.77 -0.85
C ASP A 27 -1.59 17.74 -2.00
N VAL A 28 -2.62 18.06 -2.79
CA VAL A 28 -2.53 18.91 -3.98
C VAL A 28 -3.23 20.25 -3.76
N ASN A 29 -2.47 21.34 -3.88
CA ASN A 29 -2.96 22.71 -3.77
C ASN A 29 -3.68 23.17 -5.04
N LYS A 30 -4.43 24.28 -4.95
CA LYS A 30 -5.17 24.88 -6.07
C LYS A 30 -4.30 25.34 -7.24
N ASP A 31 -3.00 25.53 -7.04
CA ASP A 31 -2.04 25.93 -8.07
C ASP A 31 -1.26 24.74 -8.67
N GLY A 32 -1.55 23.53 -8.21
CA GLY A 32 -0.88 22.30 -8.62
C GLY A 32 0.42 22.00 -7.85
N SER A 33 0.83 22.84 -6.91
CA SER A 33 1.90 22.51 -5.95
C SER A 33 1.37 21.61 -4.82
N GLY A 34 2.22 21.14 -3.93
CA GLY A 34 1.75 20.34 -2.82
C GLY A 34 2.82 19.59 -2.05
N GLU A 35 2.37 18.59 -1.30
CA GLU A 35 3.20 17.77 -0.42
C GLU A 35 2.94 16.28 -0.61
N ILE A 36 3.98 15.47 -0.46
CA ILE A 36 3.90 14.02 -0.33
C ILE A 36 4.22 13.68 1.11
N LYS A 37 3.32 12.98 1.77
CA LYS A 37 3.45 12.53 3.16
C LYS A 37 3.55 11.02 3.18
N GLU A 38 4.72 10.54 3.54
CA GLU A 38 5.00 9.13 3.74
C GLU A 38 4.95 8.85 5.23
N LYS A 39 4.17 7.85 5.64
CA LYS A 39 3.99 7.51 7.05
C LYS A 39 4.13 6.02 7.26
N MET A 40 4.92 5.65 8.27
CA MET A 40 5.05 4.27 8.74
C MET A 40 4.82 4.21 10.25
N GLU A 41 4.07 3.22 10.72
CA GLU A 41 3.92 2.89 12.14
C GLU A 41 4.07 1.38 12.35
N LEU A 42 4.93 1.00 13.29
CA LEU A 42 5.17 -0.39 13.68
C LEU A 42 4.73 -0.60 15.12
N SER A 43 4.07 -1.73 15.40
CA SER A 43 3.72 -2.11 16.77
C SER A 43 4.98 -2.44 17.59
N ALA A 44 4.95 -2.18 18.91
CA ALA A 44 6.04 -2.58 19.81
C ALA A 44 6.39 -4.08 19.72
N GLN A 45 5.39 -4.93 19.45
CA GLN A 45 5.61 -6.37 19.27
C GLN A 45 6.48 -6.66 18.05
N LEU A 46 6.16 -6.06 16.90
CA LEU A 46 6.93 -6.25 15.68
C LEU A 46 8.35 -5.68 15.82
N ILE A 47 8.49 -4.53 16.45
CA ILE A 47 9.81 -3.92 16.73
C ILE A 47 10.69 -4.87 17.53
N ASN A 48 10.15 -5.51 18.58
CA ASN A 48 10.91 -6.47 19.38
C ASN A 48 11.30 -7.72 18.60
N ILE A 49 10.45 -8.18 17.68
CA ILE A 49 10.77 -9.32 16.81
C ILE A 49 11.89 -8.91 15.85
N LEU A 50 11.75 -7.79 15.14
CA LEU A 50 12.76 -7.29 14.21
C LEU A 50 14.10 -7.01 14.92
N ALA A 51 14.09 -6.43 16.11
CA ALA A 51 15.31 -6.24 16.89
C ALA A 51 15.99 -7.55 17.31
N ALA A 52 15.23 -8.66 17.40
CA ALA A 52 15.77 -9.98 17.73
C ALA A 52 16.22 -10.79 16.50
N THR A 53 15.70 -10.50 15.31
CA THR A 53 15.94 -11.27 14.08
C THR A 53 16.75 -10.52 13.01
N SER A 54 16.73 -9.19 13.03
CA SER A 54 17.44 -8.33 12.09
C SER A 54 18.77 -7.88 12.68
N SER A 55 19.73 -7.51 11.83
CA SER A 55 20.88 -6.71 12.28
C SER A 55 20.33 -5.41 12.86
N SER A 56 20.52 -5.18 14.16
CA SER A 56 20.01 -4.02 14.91
C SER A 56 20.24 -2.69 14.17
N ASP A 57 21.37 -2.59 13.48
CA ASP A 57 21.84 -1.37 12.83
C ASP A 57 20.95 -0.93 11.64
N GLU A 58 20.49 -1.84 10.78
CA GLU A 58 19.62 -1.49 9.65
C GLU A 58 18.21 -1.08 10.10
N PHE A 59 17.71 -1.72 11.16
CA PHE A 59 16.42 -1.37 11.72
C PHE A 59 16.46 -0.02 12.45
N GLU A 60 17.54 0.29 13.16
CA GLU A 60 17.72 1.59 13.81
C GLU A 60 17.77 2.74 12.79
N THR A 61 18.43 2.53 11.64
CA THR A 61 18.49 3.52 10.56
C THR A 61 17.13 3.86 9.91
N LEU A 62 16.10 3.03 10.10
CA LEU A 62 14.73 3.35 9.64
C LEU A 62 14.15 4.60 10.29
N PHE A 63 14.65 4.96 11.47
CA PHE A 63 14.16 6.13 12.21
C PHE A 63 15.13 7.32 12.13
N GLU A 64 16.10 7.25 11.22
CA GLU A 64 17.10 8.30 11.00
C GLU A 64 16.71 9.15 9.79
N GLU A 65 16.74 10.47 9.97
CA GLU A 65 16.38 11.45 8.94
C GLU A 65 17.25 11.33 7.68
N GLU A 66 18.55 11.06 7.86
CA GLU A 66 19.54 10.94 6.78
C GLU A 66 19.16 9.90 5.72
N LYS A 67 18.38 8.87 6.08
CA LYS A 67 17.88 7.84 5.15
C LYS A 67 16.85 8.38 4.15
N TYR A 68 16.17 9.46 4.50
CA TYR A 68 15.10 10.08 3.71
C TYR A 68 15.53 11.39 3.05
N GLU A 69 16.72 11.88 3.38
CA GLU A 69 17.32 12.97 2.65
C GLU A 69 17.69 12.50 1.23
N GLY A 70 17.15 13.16 0.21
CA GLY A 70 17.43 12.84 -1.20
C GLY A 70 16.54 11.76 -1.83
N THR A 71 15.74 11.04 -1.04
CA THR A 71 14.76 10.06 -1.57
C THR A 71 13.57 10.73 -2.26
N GLY A 72 13.40 12.06 -2.10
CA GLY A 72 12.41 12.85 -2.83
C GLY A 72 12.47 12.62 -4.35
N SER A 73 13.69 12.44 -4.89
CA SER A 73 13.92 12.16 -6.31
C SER A 73 13.19 10.91 -6.84
N LYS A 74 12.87 9.94 -5.97
CA LYS A 74 12.07 8.75 -6.32
C LYS A 74 10.65 9.12 -6.75
N TYR A 75 10.12 10.23 -6.22
CA TYR A 75 8.80 10.74 -6.56
C TYR A 75 8.82 11.69 -7.75
N GLY A 76 9.98 12.16 -8.20
CA GLY A 76 10.14 13.13 -9.28
C GLY A 76 11.33 14.07 -9.08
N GLU A 77 11.90 14.60 -10.16
CA GLU A 77 13.15 15.39 -10.13
C GLU A 77 13.04 16.67 -9.27
N ASP A 78 11.85 17.29 -9.26
CA ASP A 78 11.58 18.56 -8.55
C ASP A 78 11.00 18.36 -7.14
N VAL A 79 10.96 17.12 -6.64
CA VAL A 79 10.44 16.79 -5.32
C VAL A 79 11.56 16.92 -4.27
N THR A 80 11.36 17.81 -3.30
CA THR A 80 12.36 18.15 -2.30
C THR A 80 11.95 17.69 -0.91
N PHE A 81 12.89 17.11 -0.16
CA PHE A 81 12.69 16.83 1.27
C PHE A 81 12.34 18.11 2.05
N LYS A 82 11.35 18.01 2.95
CA LYS A 82 10.88 19.12 3.79
C LYS A 82 11.08 18.85 5.27
N SER A 83 10.74 17.66 5.74
CA SER A 83 10.88 17.29 7.15
C SER A 83 10.79 15.80 7.37
N PHE A 84 11.50 15.33 8.40
CA PHE A 84 11.33 14.01 9.00
C PHE A 84 10.87 14.16 10.45
N LYS A 85 9.98 13.27 10.89
CA LYS A 85 9.56 13.21 12.29
C LYS A 85 9.34 11.78 12.73
N LYS A 86 10.11 11.34 13.73
CA LYS A 86 9.79 10.13 14.49
C LYS A 86 8.49 10.33 15.27
N VAL A 87 7.58 9.37 15.18
CA VAL A 87 6.29 9.38 15.87
C VAL A 87 6.16 8.18 16.79
N GLU A 88 5.65 8.43 17.99
CA GLU A 88 5.29 7.41 18.98
C GLU A 88 3.83 7.63 19.36
N ASN A 89 2.99 6.62 19.12
CA ASN A 89 1.55 6.72 19.36
C ASN A 89 0.96 5.37 19.75
N GLU A 90 0.19 5.32 20.84
CA GLU A 90 -0.59 4.12 21.23
C GLU A 90 0.21 2.80 21.23
N GLY A 91 1.48 2.83 21.66
CA GLY A 91 2.36 1.65 21.68
C GLY A 91 2.93 1.25 20.32
N LYS A 92 2.85 2.15 19.33
CA LYS A 92 3.54 2.05 18.05
C LYS A 92 4.65 3.09 17.95
N THR A 93 5.70 2.74 17.23
CA THR A 93 6.79 3.64 16.86
C THR A 93 6.91 3.68 15.35
N GLY A 94 7.15 4.86 14.80
CA GLY A 94 7.05 5.12 13.38
C GLY A 94 7.78 6.39 12.96
N PHE A 95 7.55 6.78 11.73
CA PHE A 95 7.99 8.07 11.20
C PHE A 95 6.92 8.69 10.29
N GLU A 96 7.03 10.00 10.11
CA GLU A 96 6.37 10.75 9.04
C GLU A 96 7.45 11.55 8.29
N VAL A 97 7.49 11.37 6.98
CA VAL A 97 8.34 12.15 6.07
C VAL A 97 7.47 13.01 5.19
N VAL A 98 7.86 14.27 5.03
CA VAL A 98 7.19 15.23 4.17
C VAL A 98 8.15 15.67 3.08
N TYR A 99 7.72 15.53 1.84
CA TYR A 99 8.37 16.12 0.67
C TYR A 99 7.44 17.17 0.07
N SER A 100 8.01 18.18 -0.60
CA SER A 100 7.26 19.20 -1.31
C SER A 100 7.55 19.18 -2.80
N PHE A 101 6.54 19.47 -3.61
CA PHE A 101 6.68 19.61 -5.05
C PHE A 101 6.05 20.92 -5.54
N LYS A 102 6.60 21.49 -6.60
CA LYS A 102 6.09 22.71 -7.23
C LYS A 102 4.97 22.45 -8.23
N SER A 103 4.98 21.26 -8.83
CA SER A 103 4.01 20.84 -9.84
C SER A 103 3.73 19.36 -9.68
N ILE A 104 2.46 19.01 -9.48
CA ILE A 104 1.99 17.63 -9.40
C ILE A 104 2.26 16.87 -10.70
N ASP A 105 2.41 17.58 -11.83
CA ASP A 105 2.74 17.00 -13.14
C ASP A 105 4.11 16.30 -13.16
N GLU A 106 5.02 16.69 -12.26
CA GLU A 106 6.35 16.09 -12.12
C GLU A 106 6.37 14.92 -11.13
N VAL A 107 5.25 14.65 -10.44
CA VAL A 107 5.16 13.59 -9.45
C VAL A 107 4.79 12.27 -10.13
N VAL A 108 5.50 11.21 -9.76
CA VAL A 108 5.18 9.82 -10.10
C VAL A 108 5.20 8.98 -8.83
N ILE A 109 4.16 8.16 -8.64
CA ILE A 109 4.14 7.15 -7.57
C ILE A 109 4.19 5.78 -8.25
N SER A 110 5.35 5.14 -8.24
CA SER A 110 5.60 3.83 -8.82
C SER A 110 5.57 2.70 -7.78
N GLU A 111 5.49 1.47 -8.26
CA GLU A 111 5.42 0.24 -7.45
C GLU A 111 6.66 0.01 -6.58
N ASP A 112 7.85 0.31 -7.11
CA ASP A 112 9.16 0.23 -6.46
C ASP A 112 9.23 0.97 -5.11
N ILE A 113 8.53 2.09 -4.98
CA ILE A 113 8.45 2.87 -3.73
C ILE A 113 7.87 2.01 -2.58
N PHE A 114 6.92 1.13 -2.89
CA PHE A 114 6.33 0.22 -1.92
C PHE A 114 7.23 -1.01 -1.69
N GLU A 115 7.88 -1.51 -2.73
CA GLU A 115 8.80 -2.67 -2.66
C GLU A 115 9.96 -2.40 -1.70
N ASP A 116 10.64 -1.25 -1.81
CA ASP A 116 11.75 -0.85 -0.92
C ASP A 116 11.37 -0.93 0.57
N THR A 117 10.14 -0.53 0.90
CA THR A 117 9.63 -0.54 2.27
C THR A 117 9.34 -1.96 2.74
N ILE A 118 8.77 -2.80 1.87
CA ILE A 118 8.46 -4.21 2.16
C ILE A 118 9.75 -5.02 2.32
N GLU A 119 10.73 -4.79 1.46
CA GLU A 119 12.06 -5.41 1.55
C GLU A 119 12.72 -5.09 2.88
N THR A 120 12.70 -3.84 3.31
CA THR A 120 13.33 -3.44 4.57
C THR A 120 12.67 -4.08 5.81
N LEU A 121 11.40 -4.50 5.69
CA LEU A 121 10.66 -5.16 6.77
C LEU A 121 10.71 -6.70 6.68
N SER A 122 11.32 -7.27 5.64
CA SER A 122 11.37 -8.72 5.40
C SER A 122 12.59 -9.36 6.08
N PRO A 123 12.45 -10.57 6.68
CA PRO A 123 13.59 -11.31 7.22
C PRO A 123 14.59 -11.69 6.11
N LYS A 124 15.88 -11.51 6.36
CA LYS A 124 16.95 -11.69 5.35
C LYS A 124 17.17 -13.12 4.82
N ASP A 125 16.49 -14.13 5.36
CA ASP A 125 16.58 -15.51 4.85
C ASP A 125 15.84 -15.72 3.52
N SER A 126 15.10 -14.72 3.02
CA SER A 126 14.63 -14.68 1.64
C SER A 126 15.75 -14.15 0.73
N GLU A 127 16.68 -15.03 0.36
CA GLU A 127 17.70 -14.77 -0.67
C GLU A 127 17.02 -14.68 -2.06
N GLU A 128 16.39 -13.55 -2.37
CA GLU A 128 16.22 -13.13 -3.76
C GLU A 128 17.29 -12.08 -4.10
N GLU A 129 18.17 -12.42 -5.04
CA GLU A 129 19.14 -11.47 -5.60
C GLU A 129 18.38 -10.30 -6.25
N VAL A 130 18.55 -9.09 -5.70
CA VAL A 130 18.12 -7.85 -6.35
C VAL A 130 19.02 -7.63 -7.56
N ASP A 131 18.50 -7.98 -8.72
CA ASP A 131 19.04 -7.56 -10.00
C ASP A 131 18.99 -6.03 -10.02
N THR A 132 20.14 -5.36 -9.90
CA THR A 132 20.28 -3.90 -9.99
C THR A 132 19.88 -3.45 -11.40
N LYS A 133 18.58 -3.43 -11.68
CA LYS A 133 18.03 -2.86 -12.91
C LYS A 133 18.10 -1.35 -12.76
N GLU A 134 18.57 -0.68 -13.81
CA GLU A 134 18.54 0.77 -13.92
C GLU A 134 17.17 1.29 -13.46
N ASN A 135 17.14 2.28 -12.55
CA ASN A 135 15.94 2.97 -12.07
C ASN A 135 15.22 3.68 -13.23
N LYS A 136 14.56 2.90 -14.07
CA LYS A 136 13.69 3.38 -15.13
C LYS A 136 12.27 3.19 -14.65
N ILE A 137 11.63 4.31 -14.33
CA ILE A 137 10.21 4.35 -13.95
C ILE A 137 9.39 3.56 -14.97
N ASP A 138 8.77 2.48 -14.53
CA ASP A 138 7.80 1.75 -15.33
C ASP A 138 6.44 2.45 -15.22
N PHE A 139 6.09 3.22 -16.25
CA PHE A 139 4.84 3.97 -16.25
C PHE A 139 3.59 3.06 -16.26
N ASP A 140 3.71 1.80 -16.68
CA ASP A 140 2.60 0.82 -16.65
C ASP A 140 2.40 0.24 -15.24
N LYS A 141 3.28 0.55 -14.28
CA LYS A 141 3.20 0.24 -12.85
C LYS A 141 3.35 1.50 -12.00
N SER A 142 2.70 2.58 -12.43
CA SER A 142 2.77 3.87 -11.75
C SER A 142 1.46 4.64 -11.77
N TYR A 143 1.34 5.63 -10.87
CA TYR A 143 0.42 6.74 -10.97
C TYR A 143 1.18 7.99 -11.41
N SER A 144 0.69 8.65 -12.45
CA SER A 144 1.18 9.96 -12.89
C SER A 144 0.04 10.96 -12.97
N PHE A 145 0.36 12.25 -12.91
CA PHE A 145 -0.65 13.30 -12.75
C PHE A 145 -0.54 14.35 -13.85
N LYS A 146 -1.66 15.01 -14.12
CA LYS A 146 -1.73 16.24 -14.92
C LYS A 146 -2.71 17.21 -14.32
N PHE A 147 -2.32 18.47 -14.17
CA PHE A 147 -3.13 19.50 -13.56
C PHE A 147 -3.39 20.68 -14.50
N ASP A 148 -4.65 20.89 -14.84
CA ASP A 148 -5.09 22.08 -15.58
C ASP A 148 -5.28 23.26 -14.60
N LYS A 149 -4.28 24.16 -14.59
CA LYS A 149 -4.25 25.38 -13.76
C LYS A 149 -5.26 26.44 -14.19
N SER A 150 -6.03 26.23 -15.26
CA SER A 150 -7.07 27.17 -15.67
C SER A 150 -8.07 27.38 -14.53
N LEU A 151 -8.23 28.64 -14.11
CA LEU A 151 -9.15 29.04 -13.04
C LEU A 151 -10.60 28.58 -13.27
N LEU A 152 -10.97 28.28 -14.53
CA LEU A 152 -12.29 27.81 -14.92
C LEU A 152 -12.49 26.30 -14.74
N LYS A 153 -11.40 25.51 -14.68
CA LYS A 153 -11.47 24.04 -14.76
C LYS A 153 -10.84 23.32 -13.59
N ARG A 154 -9.75 23.85 -12.99
CA ARG A 154 -8.97 23.26 -11.88
C ARG A 154 -9.10 21.74 -11.84
N LYS A 155 -8.57 21.10 -12.89
CA LYS A 155 -8.81 19.69 -13.17
C LYS A 155 -7.54 18.90 -12.91
N LEU A 156 -7.60 17.98 -11.95
CA LEU A 156 -6.59 16.96 -11.75
C LEU A 156 -6.98 15.71 -12.54
N THR A 157 -6.05 15.24 -13.36
CA THR A 157 -6.13 13.97 -14.05
C THR A 157 -5.08 13.04 -13.47
N ILE A 158 -5.51 11.86 -13.03
CA ILE A 158 -4.62 10.83 -12.51
C ILE A 158 -4.63 9.68 -13.53
N ASN A 159 -3.48 9.40 -14.11
CA ASN A 159 -3.30 8.25 -14.99
C ASN A 159 -2.86 7.06 -14.13
N ASN A 160 -3.66 6.01 -14.14
CA ASN A 160 -3.36 4.77 -13.46
C ASN A 160 -2.74 3.77 -14.45
N GLY A 161 -1.41 3.67 -14.43
CA GLY A 161 -0.66 2.67 -15.19
C GLY A 161 -1.02 1.25 -14.81
N PHE A 162 -1.19 0.96 -13.52
CA PHE A 162 -1.54 -0.37 -13.00
C PHE A 162 -2.82 -0.93 -13.64
N SER A 163 -3.79 -0.07 -13.99
CA SER A 163 -5.00 -0.52 -14.69
C SER A 163 -4.73 -1.14 -16.06
N LYS A 164 -3.68 -0.71 -16.78
CA LYS A 164 -3.33 -1.28 -18.09
C LYS A 164 -2.70 -2.65 -17.93
N THR A 165 -1.84 -2.81 -16.92
CA THR A 165 -1.23 -4.09 -16.54
C THR A 165 -2.31 -5.12 -16.22
N LEU A 166 -3.29 -4.77 -15.37
CA LEU A 166 -4.44 -5.63 -15.06
C LEU A 166 -5.24 -6.06 -16.31
N LYS A 167 -5.41 -5.16 -17.30
CA LYS A 167 -6.11 -5.49 -18.56
C LYS A 167 -5.30 -6.45 -19.44
N LYS A 168 -3.97 -6.29 -19.47
CA LYS A 168 -3.07 -7.15 -20.24
C LYS A 168 -3.09 -8.57 -19.67
N ILE A 169 -2.94 -8.69 -18.35
CA ILE A 169 -2.94 -9.97 -17.63
C ILE A 169 -4.30 -10.67 -17.78
N LYS A 170 -5.40 -9.94 -17.63
CA LYS A 170 -6.73 -10.50 -17.87
C LYS A 170 -6.93 -11.02 -19.31
N LYS A 171 -6.37 -10.33 -20.30
CA LYS A 171 -6.46 -10.73 -21.72
C LYS A 171 -5.64 -11.99 -22.01
N GLU A 172 -4.49 -12.15 -21.36
CA GLU A 172 -3.64 -13.35 -21.44
C GLU A 172 -4.34 -14.55 -20.77
N ILE A 173 -4.91 -14.37 -19.57
CA ILE A 173 -5.70 -15.41 -18.88
C ILE A 173 -6.96 -15.82 -19.67
N GLU A 174 -7.64 -14.87 -20.33
CA GLU A 174 -8.80 -15.18 -21.18
C GLU A 174 -8.43 -15.96 -22.45
N SER A 175 -7.18 -15.87 -22.91
CA SER A 175 -6.67 -16.63 -24.06
C SER A 175 -6.21 -18.05 -23.73
N GLU A 176 -6.05 -18.39 -22.45
CA GLU A 176 -5.66 -19.73 -21.96
C GLU A 176 -6.83 -20.54 -21.39
N LYS A 177 -8.07 -20.06 -21.53
CA LYS A 177 -9.29 -20.70 -21.02
C LYS A 177 -9.63 -22.08 -21.61
N ASP A 178 -8.87 -22.58 -22.58
CA ASP A 178 -9.08 -23.92 -23.15
C ASP A 178 -8.36 -25.05 -22.37
N ASP A 179 -7.40 -24.75 -21.48
CA ASP A 179 -6.63 -25.80 -20.76
C ASP A 179 -6.76 -25.80 -19.22
N ILE A 180 -7.36 -24.77 -18.60
CA ILE A 180 -7.50 -24.66 -17.12
C ILE A 180 -8.61 -25.56 -16.54
N GLY A 181 -9.44 -26.17 -17.40
CA GLY A 181 -10.54 -27.05 -16.98
C GLY A 181 -10.12 -28.36 -16.30
N LYS A 182 -8.83 -28.73 -16.32
CA LYS A 182 -8.33 -30.02 -15.77
C LYS A 182 -7.56 -29.90 -14.45
N ALA A 183 -7.27 -28.70 -13.95
CA ALA A 183 -6.48 -28.52 -12.73
C ALA A 183 -7.32 -28.38 -11.45
N ILE A 184 -8.64 -28.20 -11.56
CA ILE A 184 -9.52 -27.89 -10.42
C ILE A 184 -9.87 -29.14 -9.57
N GLU A 185 -9.69 -30.36 -10.09
CA GLU A 185 -10.03 -31.59 -9.35
C GLU A 185 -8.91 -32.15 -8.43
N GLN A 186 -7.75 -31.49 -8.28
CA GLN A 186 -6.67 -31.95 -7.38
C GLN A 186 -6.35 -31.00 -6.20
N VAL A 187 -7.25 -30.07 -5.85
CA VAL A 187 -7.04 -29.15 -4.71
C VAL A 187 -7.64 -29.69 -3.39
N GLU A 188 -8.37 -30.80 -3.42
CA GLU A 188 -8.88 -31.45 -2.20
C GLU A 188 -7.88 -32.42 -1.56
N ALA A 189 -6.71 -31.92 -1.17
CA ALA A 189 -5.89 -32.50 -0.10
C ALA A 189 -4.69 -31.58 0.20
N ILE A 190 -4.88 -30.57 1.05
CA ILE A 190 -3.74 -29.98 1.77
C ILE A 190 -3.90 -30.31 3.25
N ASP A 191 -2.92 -31.08 3.70
CA ASP A 191 -2.76 -31.76 4.95
C ASP A 191 -2.60 -30.82 6.16
N LYS A 192 -2.85 -31.38 7.35
CA LYS A 192 -2.91 -30.72 8.67
C LYS A 192 -1.59 -30.11 9.18
N ASP A 193 -0.53 -30.03 8.37
CA ASP A 193 0.81 -29.58 8.78
C ASP A 193 1.04 -28.07 8.60
N ASN A 194 0.16 -27.36 7.88
CA ASN A 194 0.32 -25.94 7.56
C ASN A 194 -0.28 -24.97 8.61
N SER A 195 -0.81 -25.49 9.72
CA SER A 195 -1.58 -24.69 10.69
C SER A 195 -0.74 -23.68 11.48
N GLN A 196 0.50 -24.02 11.80
CA GLN A 196 1.41 -23.13 12.53
C GLN A 196 1.93 -21.98 11.65
N GLN A 197 2.28 -22.26 10.39
CA GLN A 197 2.72 -21.23 9.44
C GLN A 197 1.58 -20.26 9.11
N ILE A 198 0.36 -20.77 8.88
CA ILE A 198 -0.83 -19.94 8.68
C ILE A 198 -1.12 -19.08 9.93
N ALA A 199 -0.96 -19.62 11.13
CA ALA A 199 -1.15 -18.85 12.36
C ALA A 199 -0.12 -17.72 12.50
N MET A 200 1.14 -17.98 12.15
CA MET A 200 2.21 -16.98 12.15
C MET A 200 1.98 -15.90 11.07
N ALA A 201 1.59 -16.29 9.85
CA ALA A 201 1.24 -15.36 8.78
C ALA A 201 0.04 -14.49 9.16
N LYS A 202 -1.02 -15.08 9.73
CA LYS A 202 -2.18 -14.34 10.25
C LYS A 202 -1.75 -13.32 11.31
N MET A 203 -0.87 -13.70 12.23
CA MET A 203 -0.38 -12.82 13.28
C MET A 203 0.39 -11.61 12.71
N PHE A 204 1.16 -11.80 11.64
CA PHE A 204 1.90 -10.71 10.99
C PHE A 204 1.01 -9.79 10.14
N LEU A 205 0.09 -10.38 9.37
CA LEU A 205 -0.84 -9.67 8.51
C LEU A 205 -1.96 -8.97 9.31
N GLN A 206 -2.22 -9.38 10.54
CA GLN A 206 -3.30 -8.81 11.35
C GLN A 206 -3.07 -7.32 11.62
N GLY A 207 -4.06 -6.51 11.23
CA GLY A 207 -4.02 -5.06 11.39
C GLY A 207 -3.03 -4.34 10.46
N MET A 208 -2.40 -5.08 9.54
CA MET A 208 -1.55 -4.51 8.51
C MET A 208 -2.40 -3.67 7.55
N LYS A 209 -1.94 -2.43 7.28
CA LYS A 209 -2.63 -1.52 6.38
C LYS A 209 -1.66 -0.81 5.44
N PHE A 210 -1.99 -0.84 4.15
CA PHE A 210 -1.30 -0.08 3.11
C PHE A 210 -2.27 0.88 2.43
N TYR A 211 -1.83 2.09 2.09
CA TYR A 211 -2.67 3.01 1.33
C TYR A 211 -1.89 4.01 0.47
N LEU A 212 -2.52 4.42 -0.62
CA LEU A 212 -2.16 5.59 -1.42
C LEU A 212 -3.41 6.46 -1.59
N HIS A 213 -3.34 7.66 -1.05
CA HIS A 213 -4.43 8.63 -1.05
C HIS A 213 -4.00 9.95 -1.69
N ILE A 214 -4.92 10.60 -2.37
CA ILE A 214 -4.74 11.98 -2.87
C ILE A 214 -5.76 12.86 -2.16
N ASN A 215 -5.33 13.96 -1.56
CA ASN A 215 -6.22 15.00 -1.07
C ASN A 215 -6.07 16.24 -1.95
N VAL A 216 -7.16 17.00 -2.08
CA VAL A 216 -7.16 18.24 -2.84
C VAL A 216 -7.58 19.42 -1.98
N ASP A 217 -6.91 20.56 -2.14
CA ASP A 217 -7.25 21.82 -1.46
C ASP A 217 -8.45 22.49 -2.13
N GLY A 218 -9.64 22.06 -1.76
CA GLY A 218 -10.89 22.56 -2.30
C GLY A 218 -11.97 21.50 -2.24
N GLU A 219 -13.22 21.93 -2.36
CA GLU A 219 -14.36 21.00 -2.41
C GLU A 219 -14.43 20.33 -3.79
N ILE A 220 -14.38 19.00 -3.84
CA ILE A 220 -14.55 18.25 -5.09
C ILE A 220 -15.94 18.54 -5.68
N LYS A 221 -15.96 19.20 -6.84
CA LYS A 221 -17.19 19.56 -7.58
C LYS A 221 -17.63 18.49 -8.55
N LYS A 222 -16.66 17.78 -9.15
CA LYS A 222 -16.93 16.71 -10.12
C LYS A 222 -15.84 15.66 -10.03
N SER A 223 -16.26 14.40 -10.08
CA SER A 223 -15.38 13.24 -10.09
C SER A 223 -16.00 12.15 -10.94
N ASN A 224 -15.18 11.33 -11.61
CA ASN A 224 -15.62 10.09 -12.25
C ASN A 224 -15.51 8.86 -11.33
N ILE A 225 -15.19 9.07 -10.06
CA ILE A 225 -15.08 8.06 -9.00
C ILE A 225 -15.78 8.53 -7.73
N ASP A 226 -16.09 7.60 -6.84
CA ASP A 226 -16.56 7.94 -5.50
C ASP A 226 -15.43 8.54 -4.67
N THR A 227 -15.71 9.66 -4.01
CA THR A 227 -14.77 10.37 -3.14
C THR A 227 -15.43 10.66 -1.80
N LYS A 228 -14.62 10.86 -0.76
CA LYS A 228 -15.11 11.19 0.58
C LYS A 228 -14.25 12.33 1.14
N ASP A 229 -14.85 13.42 1.59
CA ASP A 229 -14.16 14.51 2.31
C ASP A 229 -12.88 15.01 1.60
N ASN A 230 -12.97 15.29 0.28
CA ASN A 230 -11.86 15.71 -0.60
C ASN A 230 -10.71 14.72 -0.75
N LYS A 231 -10.90 13.49 -0.26
CA LYS A 231 -9.96 12.39 -0.35
C LYS A 231 -10.35 11.45 -1.48
N ILE A 232 -9.36 11.15 -2.30
CA ILE A 232 -9.39 10.19 -3.39
C ILE A 232 -8.58 8.98 -2.93
N VAL A 233 -9.21 7.80 -2.96
CA VAL A 233 -8.55 6.54 -2.63
C VAL A 233 -8.11 5.88 -3.93
N LEU A 234 -6.80 5.88 -4.21
CA LEU A 234 -6.24 5.15 -5.34
C LEU A 234 -6.06 3.68 -5.00
N PHE A 235 -5.51 3.45 -3.81
CA PHE A 235 -5.23 2.13 -3.28
C PHE A 235 -5.38 2.10 -1.77
N GLU A 236 -6.00 1.05 -1.24
CA GLU A 236 -6.03 0.75 0.19
C GLU A 236 -6.17 -0.76 0.38
N ILE A 237 -5.27 -1.35 1.14
CA ILE A 237 -5.36 -2.74 1.61
C ILE A 237 -5.45 -2.72 3.14
N ASP A 238 -6.49 -3.36 3.66
CA ASP A 238 -6.69 -3.65 5.08
C ASP A 238 -6.64 -5.17 5.27
N MET A 239 -5.46 -5.67 5.62
CA MET A 239 -5.22 -7.09 5.73
C MET A 239 -6.10 -7.73 6.80
N SER A 240 -6.43 -7.03 7.89
CA SER A 240 -7.33 -7.55 8.93
C SER A 240 -8.67 -7.98 8.34
N LYS A 241 -9.24 -7.18 7.43
CA LYS A 241 -10.49 -7.53 6.74
C LYS A 241 -10.31 -8.66 5.75
N LEU A 242 -9.15 -8.75 5.09
CA LEU A 242 -8.85 -9.87 4.21
C LEU A 242 -8.67 -11.19 4.97
N LEU A 243 -8.15 -11.14 6.20
CA LEU A 243 -8.02 -12.32 7.05
C LEU A 243 -9.37 -12.89 7.52
N GLU A 244 -10.45 -12.10 7.45
CA GLU A 244 -11.82 -12.59 7.70
C GLU A 244 -12.33 -13.48 6.55
N GLU A 245 -11.69 -13.43 5.37
CA GLU A 245 -12.04 -14.20 4.18
C GLU A 245 -11.10 -15.40 3.99
N GLU A 246 -11.42 -16.53 4.64
CA GLU A 246 -10.56 -17.73 4.67
C GLU A 246 -10.16 -18.25 3.27
N GLY A 247 -11.02 -18.10 2.27
CA GLY A 247 -10.74 -18.53 0.89
C GLY A 247 -9.70 -17.68 0.17
N LEU A 248 -9.68 -16.37 0.43
CA LEU A 248 -8.71 -15.44 -0.16
C LEU A 248 -7.34 -15.60 0.50
N LEU A 249 -7.31 -15.74 1.83
CA LEU A 249 -6.08 -15.96 2.57
C LEU A 249 -5.34 -17.22 2.10
N LYS A 250 -6.08 -18.31 1.87
CA LYS A 250 -5.48 -19.54 1.32
C LYS A 250 -4.85 -19.30 -0.04
N LYS A 251 -5.51 -18.53 -0.92
CA LYS A 251 -4.95 -18.16 -2.23
C LYS A 251 -3.69 -17.31 -2.09
N LEU A 252 -3.70 -16.29 -1.23
CA LEU A 252 -2.54 -15.42 -1.01
C LEU A 252 -1.33 -16.18 -0.41
N ILE A 253 -1.57 -17.22 0.40
CA ILE A 253 -0.50 -18.03 1.00
C ILE A 253 0.00 -19.12 0.04
N GLN A 254 -0.87 -19.62 -0.85
CA GLN A 254 -0.54 -20.72 -1.78
C GLN A 254 0.04 -20.22 -3.10
N ASP A 255 -0.22 -18.96 -3.45
CA ASP A 255 0.23 -18.35 -4.67
C ASP A 255 1.53 -17.57 -4.38
N ASP A 256 2.67 -18.24 -4.59
CA ASP A 256 4.01 -17.66 -4.49
C ASP A 256 4.29 -16.65 -5.64
N SER A 257 3.31 -16.39 -6.51
CA SER A 257 3.47 -15.45 -7.61
C SER A 257 3.44 -14.00 -7.12
N LYS A 258 4.30 -13.17 -7.71
CA LYS A 258 4.42 -11.72 -7.47
C LYS A 258 3.17 -10.92 -7.90
N ASP A 259 2.07 -11.60 -8.23
CA ASP A 259 0.84 -11.05 -8.81
C ASP A 259 -0.28 -10.91 -7.77
N ILE A 260 0.08 -10.65 -6.50
CA ILE A 260 -0.85 -10.31 -5.42
C ILE A 260 -1.82 -9.20 -5.89
N ILE A 261 -1.33 -8.23 -6.67
CA ILE A 261 -2.16 -7.17 -7.24
C ILE A 261 -3.27 -7.72 -8.15
N ASP A 262 -3.04 -8.78 -8.94
CA ASP A 262 -4.06 -9.40 -9.80
C ASP A 262 -5.11 -10.18 -9.01
N ILE A 263 -4.67 -10.91 -7.97
CA ILE A 263 -5.57 -11.63 -7.07
C ILE A 263 -6.48 -10.62 -6.35
N LEU A 264 -5.90 -9.57 -5.77
CA LEU A 264 -6.62 -8.52 -5.06
C LEU A 264 -7.48 -7.65 -6.01
N SER A 265 -7.08 -7.55 -7.28
CA SER A 265 -7.80 -6.80 -8.31
C SER A 265 -8.89 -7.60 -9.01
N ASN A 266 -9.04 -8.91 -8.86
CA ASN A 266 -10.13 -9.63 -9.54
C ASN A 266 -11.36 -9.85 -8.66
N ASP A 267 -11.24 -9.66 -7.35
CA ASP A 267 -12.36 -9.80 -6.44
C ASP A 267 -13.12 -8.48 -6.26
N LYS A 268 -14.42 -8.50 -6.55
CA LYS A 268 -15.32 -7.34 -6.40
C LYS A 268 -16.03 -7.34 -5.05
N SER A 269 -15.88 -8.40 -4.27
CA SER A 269 -16.66 -8.64 -3.05
C SER A 269 -15.95 -8.19 -1.77
N ASN A 270 -14.67 -7.79 -1.84
CA ASN A 270 -13.83 -7.89 -0.66
C ASN A 270 -13.76 -6.57 0.09
N SER A 271 -14.16 -6.63 1.35
CA SER A 271 -14.28 -5.46 2.23
C SER A 271 -12.91 -4.84 2.62
N GLY A 272 -11.82 -5.58 2.37
CA GLY A 272 -10.44 -5.22 2.73
C GLY A 272 -9.61 -4.58 1.63
N ILE A 273 -10.03 -4.59 0.36
CA ILE A 273 -9.27 -3.96 -0.74
C ILE A 273 -10.11 -2.85 -1.37
N LYS A 274 -9.50 -1.69 -1.56
CA LYS A 274 -10.00 -0.65 -2.45
C LYS A 274 -8.93 -0.36 -3.47
N PHE A 275 -9.26 -0.57 -4.73
CA PHE A 275 -8.37 -0.29 -5.84
C PHE A 275 -9.14 0.47 -6.91
N GLN A 276 -8.59 1.60 -7.35
CA GLN A 276 -9.21 2.42 -8.36
C GLN A 276 -8.89 1.90 -9.77
N ARG A 277 -9.86 1.28 -10.44
CA ARG A 277 -9.66 0.50 -11.68
C ARG A 277 -9.74 1.30 -12.98
N LEU A 278 -10.02 2.60 -12.91
CA LEU A 278 -10.06 3.43 -14.10
C LEU A 278 -8.61 3.78 -14.51
N GLU A 279 -8.29 3.59 -15.79
CA GLU A 279 -7.01 4.06 -16.37
C GLU A 279 -6.82 5.56 -16.19
N GLN A 280 -7.92 6.31 -16.16
CA GLN A 280 -7.90 7.76 -15.97
C GLN A 280 -8.98 8.18 -14.97
N ILE A 281 -8.54 8.84 -13.92
CA ILE A 281 -9.40 9.45 -12.90
C ILE A 281 -9.38 10.96 -13.15
N GLU A 282 -10.54 11.58 -13.12
CA GLU A 282 -10.70 13.01 -13.39
C GLU A 282 -11.45 13.68 -12.25
N ILE A 283 -10.81 14.68 -11.64
CA ILE A 283 -11.34 15.41 -10.49
C ILE A 283 -11.30 16.91 -10.79
N THR A 284 -12.37 17.62 -10.48
CA THR A 284 -12.44 19.09 -10.48
C THR A 284 -12.74 19.59 -9.07
N PHE A 285 -11.94 20.54 -8.56
CA PHE A 285 -12.04 21.11 -7.20
C PHE A 285 -11.67 22.61 -7.20
#